data_AF-A0A9D6ISY6-F1
#
_entry.id   AF-A0A9D6ISY6-F1
#
_cell.length_a   1.000
_cell.length_b   1.000
_cell.length_c   1.000
_cell.angle_alpha   90.00
_cell.angle_beta   90.00
_cell.angle_gamma   90.00
#
_symmetry.space_group_name_H-M   'P 1'
#
loop_
_entity.id
_entity.type
_entity.pdbx_description
1 polymer ?
#
loop_
_entity_poly.entity_id
_entity_poly.type
_entity_poly.pdbx_seq_one_letter_code
_entity_poly.pdbx_strand_id
1 'polypeptide(L)'
;MKRIPVAWATELQRIGLRQGRRIQVWPTGLTAVSWDDEGRGEWLSSERPSIAICADHEVDSFKVSLAGYTAEDLAISSIRPGNPVFLELPHLPVGIHKLRVSARPTLASGGEDLIGELDVFIREPRPWTPSLSPQGPFVVSMEPMTPTLEQLWEGRVAIEIRGPRGRHVAPIVSLFEKRAKVPSIRRNLEPLALPVDPGAWRVHFEKQFRGIEQVQNTYDSAYSCTVELNAEELGTYSFDCERAFTPIRWTIQRKAGIYHIRLIDDSDLSTPVMTTRYSFDTPDVPVQIDSKGLYPTVPAVEGMYFAQRQESWWAQIVPPLKLTLGQIPAPSFLSYPRSTEGVIGLLQVIERWGKARIPGNILGFVLRRNVLRTATRRLFGRIAGGGWEHRESFCAGGASSPGLQVLRDGLRGWEGEDSLGAVLFNKVSLFTAMATPQRIVELTRLALDFKIIRTGPLDPQWLVEFALRNASEPWTVQGWAGSKLQDGIEVLLRITSLARAARFLVLAVDSQVGSFAAEGIKVYSGWEWN
;
A
#
# COMPACT_ATOMS: atom_id res chain seq x y z
N MET A 1 9.24 -26.45 9.40
CA MET A 1 8.14 -27.17 8.72
C MET A 1 7.96 -28.52 9.40
N LYS A 2 6.73 -28.94 9.77
CA LYS A 2 6.49 -30.24 10.42
C LYS A 2 6.50 -31.37 9.38
N ARG A 3 7.21 -32.46 9.65
CA ARG A 3 7.33 -33.65 8.79
C ARG A 3 5.95 -34.31 8.62
N ILE A 4 5.54 -34.59 7.39
CA ILE A 4 4.32 -35.37 7.11
C ILE A 4 4.59 -36.82 7.56
N PRO A 5 3.70 -37.46 8.35
CA PRO A 5 3.86 -38.86 8.74
C PRO A 5 3.94 -39.79 7.52
N VAL A 6 4.79 -40.81 7.58
CA VAL A 6 5.05 -41.73 6.45
C VAL A 6 3.77 -42.34 5.85
N ALA A 7 2.78 -42.67 6.69
CA ALA A 7 1.50 -43.20 6.25
C ALA A 7 0.72 -42.24 5.32
N TRP A 8 0.85 -40.92 5.52
CA TRP A 8 0.20 -39.91 4.69
C TRP A 8 0.94 -39.70 3.37
N ALA A 9 2.27 -39.83 3.36
CA ALA A 9 3.06 -39.73 2.14
C ALA A 9 2.69 -40.84 1.13
N THR A 10 2.45 -42.06 1.62
CA THR A 10 2.04 -43.20 0.78
C THR A 10 0.64 -43.02 0.18
N GLU A 11 -0.32 -42.50 0.96
CA GLU A 11 -1.69 -42.28 0.46
C GLU A 11 -1.75 -41.11 -0.54
N LEU A 12 -0.98 -40.03 -0.31
CA LEU A 12 -0.84 -38.93 -1.26
C LEU A 12 -0.28 -39.42 -2.60
N GLN A 13 0.72 -40.30 -2.57
CA GLN A 13 1.31 -40.87 -3.78
C GLN A 13 0.32 -41.76 -4.55
N ARG A 14 -0.58 -42.46 -3.84
CA ARG A 14 -1.64 -43.29 -4.43
C ARG A 14 -2.68 -42.48 -5.20
N ILE A 15 -2.94 -41.24 -4.79
CA ILE A 15 -3.84 -40.29 -5.46
C ILE A 15 -3.11 -39.35 -6.44
N GLY A 16 -1.84 -39.65 -6.77
CA GLY A 16 -1.06 -38.88 -7.75
C GLY A 16 -0.45 -37.58 -7.22
N LEU A 17 -0.54 -37.30 -5.92
CA LEU A 17 0.06 -36.13 -5.28
C LEU A 17 1.44 -36.48 -4.72
N ARG A 18 2.43 -35.62 -4.98
CA ARG A 18 3.79 -35.76 -4.44
C ARG A 18 4.11 -34.60 -3.53
N GLN A 19 4.84 -34.87 -2.45
CA GLN A 19 5.35 -33.81 -1.58
C GLN A 19 6.34 -32.95 -2.36
N GLY A 20 6.11 -31.63 -2.40
CA GLY A 20 7.07 -30.67 -2.95
C GLY A 20 8.37 -30.71 -2.14
N ARG A 21 9.49 -30.78 -2.86
CA ARG A 21 10.85 -30.76 -2.31
C ARG A 21 11.49 -29.44 -2.71
N ARG A 22 12.11 -28.72 -1.78
CA ARG A 22 12.75 -27.43 -2.05
C ARG A 22 14.20 -27.44 -1.61
N ILE A 23 15.06 -26.88 -2.45
CA ILE A 23 16.41 -26.46 -2.10
C ILE A 23 16.42 -24.93 -2.18
N GLN A 24 16.95 -24.30 -1.15
CA GLN A 24 17.09 -22.85 -1.06
C GLN A 24 18.57 -22.49 -1.06
N VAL A 25 18.92 -21.47 -1.83
CA VAL A 25 20.23 -20.85 -1.84
C VAL A 25 20.05 -19.35 -1.58
N TRP A 26 20.84 -18.78 -0.66
CA TRP A 26 20.78 -17.35 -0.35
C TRP A 26 22.15 -16.81 0.09
N PRO A 27 22.41 -15.50 -0.06
CA PRO A 27 23.68 -14.90 0.35
C PRO A 27 23.80 -14.86 1.88
N THR A 28 25.01 -15.01 2.40
CA THR A 28 25.34 -14.94 3.84
C THR A 28 26.67 -14.20 4.02
N GLY A 29 26.98 -13.79 5.26
CA GLY A 29 28.18 -12.99 5.55
C GLY A 29 28.05 -11.55 5.06
N LEU A 30 29.04 -11.05 4.33
CA LEU A 30 28.93 -9.75 3.63
C LEU A 30 27.87 -9.89 2.54
N THR A 31 26.73 -9.24 2.76
CA THR A 31 25.56 -9.33 1.89
C THR A 31 25.90 -8.88 0.48
N ALA A 32 25.37 -9.61 -0.51
CA ALA A 32 25.45 -9.21 -1.89
C ALA A 32 24.98 -7.74 -2.04
N VAL A 33 25.66 -6.99 -2.90
CA VAL A 33 25.30 -5.61 -3.27
C VAL A 33 23.88 -5.56 -3.85
N SER A 34 23.49 -6.62 -4.56
CA SER A 34 22.15 -6.85 -5.07
C SER A 34 21.87 -8.36 -5.09
N TRP A 35 20.64 -8.73 -4.78
CA TRP A 35 20.15 -10.11 -4.81
C TRP A 35 18.72 -10.11 -5.33
N ASP A 36 18.44 -10.90 -6.36
CA ASP A 36 17.15 -10.87 -7.06
C ASP A 36 16.15 -11.94 -6.60
N ASP A 37 16.51 -12.77 -5.61
CA ASP A 37 15.74 -13.92 -5.13
C ASP A 37 15.39 -14.99 -6.20
N GLU A 38 15.88 -14.83 -7.44
CA GLU A 38 15.52 -15.65 -8.60
C GLU A 38 16.72 -16.36 -9.26
N GLY A 39 17.94 -16.11 -8.77
CA GLY A 39 19.14 -16.84 -9.19
C GLY A 39 20.31 -15.97 -9.61
N ARG A 40 20.35 -14.70 -9.18
CA ARG A 40 21.48 -13.80 -9.41
C ARG A 40 21.86 -13.03 -8.14
N GLY A 41 23.16 -12.99 -7.87
CA GLY A 41 23.74 -12.17 -6.81
C GLY A 41 24.91 -11.34 -7.32
N GLU A 42 25.05 -10.12 -6.79
CA GLU A 42 26.13 -9.19 -7.14
C GLU A 42 27.08 -8.97 -5.96
N TRP A 43 28.38 -9.09 -6.20
CA TRP A 43 29.44 -8.80 -5.21
C TRP A 43 30.55 -7.95 -5.81
N LEU A 44 31.36 -7.35 -4.93
CA LEU A 44 32.52 -6.58 -5.35
C LEU A 44 33.74 -7.47 -5.55
N SER A 45 34.63 -7.08 -6.47
CA SER A 45 35.91 -7.76 -6.68
C SER A 45 36.87 -7.63 -5.50
N SER A 46 36.52 -6.94 -4.42
CA SER A 46 37.26 -6.90 -3.15
C SER A 46 36.73 -7.91 -2.13
N GLU A 47 35.62 -8.57 -2.42
CA GLU A 47 34.89 -9.44 -1.50
C GLU A 47 35.08 -10.92 -1.84
N ARG A 48 34.61 -11.79 -0.95
CA ARG A 48 34.47 -13.23 -1.18
C ARG A 48 33.00 -13.61 -0.98
N PRO A 49 32.26 -13.91 -2.05
CA PRO A 49 30.85 -14.26 -1.93
C PRO A 49 30.68 -15.44 -0.98
N SER A 50 29.78 -15.32 -0.01
CA SER A 50 29.38 -16.42 0.85
C SER A 50 27.90 -16.72 0.65
N ILE A 51 27.56 -17.99 0.55
CA ILE A 51 26.20 -18.46 0.30
C ILE A 51 25.83 -19.57 1.29
N ALA A 52 24.55 -19.68 1.58
CA ALA A 52 23.97 -20.75 2.34
C ALA A 52 23.11 -21.63 1.43
N ILE A 53 23.17 -22.94 1.62
CA ILE A 53 22.37 -23.94 0.89
C ILE A 53 21.61 -24.76 1.92
N CYS A 54 20.29 -24.90 1.76
CA CYS A 54 19.47 -25.71 2.63
C CYS A 54 18.43 -26.51 1.84
N ALA A 55 18.25 -27.78 2.21
CA ALA A 55 17.17 -28.62 1.71
C ALA A 55 16.15 -28.89 2.82
N ASP A 56 14.87 -28.92 2.47
CA ASP A 56 13.78 -29.27 3.39
C ASP A 56 13.48 -30.79 3.47
N HIS A 57 14.24 -31.59 2.74
CA HIS A 57 14.11 -33.05 2.62
C HIS A 57 15.48 -33.75 2.72
N GLU A 58 15.48 -35.07 2.83
CA GLU A 58 16.72 -35.87 2.90
C GLU A 58 17.46 -35.89 1.56
N VAL A 59 18.73 -35.52 1.60
CA VAL A 59 19.67 -35.44 0.47
C VAL A 59 20.96 -36.11 0.92
N ASP A 60 21.52 -37.00 0.09
CA ASP A 60 22.75 -37.72 0.43
C ASP A 60 23.97 -36.80 0.36
N SER A 61 24.04 -35.97 -0.68
CA SER A 61 25.09 -34.98 -0.85
C SER A 61 24.67 -33.81 -1.74
N PHE A 62 25.26 -32.64 -1.47
CA PHE A 62 25.30 -31.53 -2.43
C PHE A 62 26.62 -31.61 -3.17
N LYS A 63 26.55 -31.38 -4.48
CA LYS A 63 27.72 -31.24 -5.34
C LYS A 63 27.68 -29.85 -5.94
N VAL A 64 28.68 -29.04 -5.60
CA VAL A 64 28.78 -27.64 -5.97
C VAL A 64 29.93 -27.45 -6.94
N SER A 65 29.65 -26.83 -8.08
CA SER A 65 30.65 -26.56 -9.11
C SER A 65 30.57 -25.11 -9.57
N LEU A 66 31.72 -24.55 -9.95
CA LEU A 66 31.84 -23.17 -10.42
C LEU A 66 32.40 -23.19 -11.83
N ALA A 67 31.63 -22.71 -12.80
CA ALA A 67 32.00 -22.73 -14.20
C ALA A 67 33.29 -21.91 -14.45
N GLY A 68 34.25 -22.51 -15.15
CA GLY A 68 35.54 -21.88 -15.47
C GLY A 68 36.64 -22.10 -14.42
N TYR A 69 36.34 -22.75 -13.29
CA TYR A 69 37.35 -23.17 -12.31
C TYR A 69 37.64 -24.67 -12.46
N THR A 70 38.92 -25.04 -12.60
CA THR A 70 39.38 -26.44 -12.72
C THR A 70 39.50 -27.17 -11.39
N ALA A 71 39.02 -26.58 -10.30
CA ALA A 71 38.96 -27.24 -9.00
C ALA A 71 37.90 -28.35 -9.04
N GLU A 72 38.20 -29.50 -8.42
CA GLU A 72 37.26 -30.60 -8.30
C GLU A 72 35.93 -30.13 -7.70
N ASP A 73 34.82 -30.62 -8.24
CA ASP A 73 33.48 -30.31 -7.72
C ASP A 73 33.41 -30.60 -6.21
N LEU A 74 32.99 -29.62 -5.42
CA LEU A 74 32.93 -29.77 -3.98
C LEU A 74 31.74 -30.66 -3.60
N ALA A 75 32.04 -31.86 -3.09
CA ALA A 75 31.04 -32.77 -2.56
C ALA A 75 30.86 -32.55 -1.04
N ILE A 76 29.66 -32.19 -0.64
CA ILE A 76 29.27 -31.97 0.75
C ILE A 76 28.38 -33.13 1.17
N SER A 77 28.90 -33.97 2.05
CA SER A 77 28.17 -35.11 2.64
C SER A 77 27.67 -34.79 4.05
N SER A 78 26.64 -35.48 4.53
CA SER A 78 26.02 -35.30 5.87
C SER A 78 25.07 -34.11 6.02
N ILE A 79 24.18 -33.91 5.05
CA ILE A 79 23.17 -32.84 5.09
C ILE A 79 21.99 -33.28 5.97
N ARG A 80 21.63 -32.45 6.94
CA ARG A 80 20.40 -32.64 7.72
C ARG A 80 19.29 -31.74 7.15
N PRO A 81 18.09 -32.27 6.88
CA PRO A 81 16.97 -31.46 6.41
C PRO A 81 16.72 -30.27 7.34
N GLY A 82 16.61 -29.08 6.78
CA GLY A 82 16.37 -27.82 7.50
C GLY A 82 17.62 -27.16 8.10
N ASN A 83 18.80 -27.80 8.06
CA ASN A 83 20.05 -27.18 8.50
C ASN A 83 20.82 -26.63 7.30
N PRO A 84 21.11 -25.32 7.25
CA PRO A 84 21.88 -24.74 6.16
C PRO A 84 23.36 -25.14 6.24
N VAL A 85 23.95 -25.34 5.07
CA VAL A 85 25.39 -25.43 4.86
C VAL A 85 25.88 -24.12 4.27
N PHE A 86 26.99 -23.58 4.78
CA PHE A 86 27.56 -22.33 4.33
C PHE A 86 28.82 -22.58 3.47
N LEU A 87 28.94 -21.85 2.37
CA LEU A 87 30.04 -21.93 1.42
C LEU A 87 30.59 -20.53 1.15
N GLU A 88 31.88 -20.34 1.38
CA GLU A 88 32.62 -19.18 0.88
C GLU A 88 33.22 -19.53 -0.48
N LEU A 89 32.92 -18.73 -1.49
CA LEU A 89 33.52 -18.85 -2.82
C LEU A 89 34.93 -18.24 -2.81
N PRO A 90 35.83 -18.76 -3.66
CA PRO A 90 37.16 -18.16 -3.80
C PRO A 90 37.07 -16.73 -4.32
N HIS A 91 38.20 -16.03 -4.34
CA HIS A 91 38.24 -14.73 -4.98
C HIS A 91 37.99 -14.86 -6.48
N LEU A 92 36.91 -14.25 -6.95
CA LEU A 92 36.44 -14.36 -8.32
C LEU A 92 36.85 -13.13 -9.13
N PRO A 93 37.37 -13.28 -10.37
CA PRO A 93 37.61 -12.17 -11.28
C PRO A 93 36.35 -11.37 -11.59
N VAL A 94 36.50 -10.14 -12.06
CA VAL A 94 35.38 -9.33 -12.55
C VAL A 94 34.72 -10.04 -13.74
N GLY A 95 33.39 -10.20 -13.69
CA GLY A 95 32.61 -10.92 -14.68
C GLY A 95 31.45 -11.70 -14.09
N ILE A 96 30.75 -12.45 -14.93
CA ILE A 96 29.67 -13.36 -14.52
C ILE A 96 30.27 -14.75 -14.32
N HIS A 97 30.07 -15.34 -13.15
CA HIS A 97 30.46 -16.71 -12.82
C HIS A 97 29.22 -17.53 -12.54
N LYS A 98 29.15 -18.73 -13.12
CA LYS A 98 28.01 -19.63 -12.89
C LYS A 98 28.34 -20.62 -11.80
N LEU A 99 27.63 -20.52 -10.69
CA LEU A 99 27.64 -21.54 -9.66
C LEU A 99 26.52 -22.52 -9.92
N ARG A 100 26.83 -23.81 -9.97
CA ARG A 100 25.86 -24.88 -10.08
C ARG A 100 25.84 -25.69 -8.80
N VAL A 101 24.65 -25.88 -8.24
CA VAL A 101 24.41 -26.73 -7.07
C VAL A 101 23.53 -27.88 -7.53
N SER A 102 24.06 -29.09 -7.42
CA SER A 102 23.30 -30.32 -7.65
C SER A 102 23.08 -31.05 -6.33
N ALA A 103 21.87 -31.49 -6.06
CA ALA A 103 21.53 -32.27 -4.87
C ALA A 103 21.20 -33.69 -5.29
N ARG A 104 21.94 -34.65 -4.73
CA ARG A 104 21.72 -36.07 -4.97
C ARG A 104 20.70 -36.61 -3.97
N PRO A 105 19.52 -37.08 -4.41
CA PRO A 105 18.53 -37.66 -3.53
C PRO A 105 19.04 -38.98 -2.94
N THR A 106 18.55 -39.33 -1.75
CA THR A 106 18.82 -40.66 -1.17
C THR A 106 18.29 -41.78 -2.06
N LEU A 107 19.02 -42.90 -2.16
CA LEU A 107 18.63 -44.08 -2.95
C LEU A 107 17.19 -44.58 -2.63
N ALA A 108 16.72 -44.41 -1.39
CA ALA A 108 15.35 -44.74 -0.98
C ALA A 108 14.27 -43.78 -1.53
N SER A 109 14.66 -42.59 -1.99
CA SER A 109 13.77 -41.51 -2.45
C SER A 109 13.58 -41.46 -3.96
N GLY A 110 14.25 -42.34 -4.73
CA GLY A 110 14.02 -42.62 -6.16
C GLY A 110 13.94 -41.41 -7.09
N GLY A 111 14.62 -40.31 -6.77
CA GLY A 111 14.51 -39.03 -7.49
C GLY A 111 15.68 -38.78 -8.44
N GLU A 112 15.45 -37.93 -9.44
CA GLU A 112 16.50 -37.33 -10.27
C GLU A 112 17.31 -36.29 -9.48
N ASP A 113 18.55 -36.04 -9.90
CA ASP A 113 19.38 -34.97 -9.33
C ASP A 113 18.70 -33.61 -9.55
N LEU A 114 18.49 -32.86 -8.45
CA LEU A 114 17.95 -31.50 -8.52
C LEU A 114 19.10 -30.54 -8.78
N ILE A 115 19.04 -29.78 -9.87
CA ILE A 115 20.09 -28.83 -10.27
C ILE A 115 19.55 -27.40 -10.15
N GLY A 116 20.25 -26.56 -9.39
CA GLY A 116 20.08 -25.11 -9.35
C GLY A 116 21.31 -24.40 -9.92
N GLU A 117 21.10 -23.29 -10.61
CA GLU A 117 22.16 -22.38 -11.07
C GLU A 117 22.01 -21.03 -10.37
N LEU A 118 23.14 -20.41 -10.05
CA LEU A 118 23.25 -19.07 -9.48
C LEU A 118 24.29 -18.29 -10.28
N ASP A 119 23.86 -17.19 -10.88
CA ASP A 119 24.74 -16.24 -11.56
C ASP A 119 25.37 -15.31 -10.51
N VAL A 120 26.66 -15.49 -10.27
CA VAL A 120 27.48 -14.67 -9.38
C VAL A 120 28.16 -13.58 -10.21
N PHE A 121 27.63 -12.36 -10.13
CA PHE A 121 28.18 -11.22 -10.84
C PHE A 121 29.20 -10.48 -9.98
N ILE A 122 30.45 -10.46 -10.41
CA ILE A 122 31.53 -9.75 -9.76
C ILE A 122 31.83 -8.50 -10.57
N ARG A 123 31.80 -7.34 -9.91
CA ARG A 123 32.23 -6.09 -10.52
C ARG A 123 33.29 -5.40 -9.69
N GLU A 124 34.09 -4.55 -10.34
CA GLU A 124 35.00 -3.70 -9.59
C GLU A 124 34.22 -2.83 -8.59
N PRO A 125 34.79 -2.59 -7.39
CA PRO A 125 34.39 -1.45 -6.58
C PRO A 125 34.38 -0.23 -7.49
N ARG A 126 33.26 0.50 -7.52
CA ARG A 126 33.23 1.75 -8.27
C ARG A 126 34.37 2.62 -7.72
N PRO A 127 35.29 3.13 -8.57
CA PRO A 127 36.37 3.97 -8.10
C PRO A 127 35.76 5.10 -7.28
N TRP A 128 36.33 5.29 -6.09
CA TRP A 128 35.88 6.27 -5.12
C TRP A 128 35.77 7.64 -5.80
N THR A 129 34.55 7.99 -6.14
CA THR A 129 34.18 9.37 -6.45
C THR A 129 33.93 10.00 -5.08
N PRO A 130 34.43 11.23 -4.82
CA PRO A 130 34.17 11.92 -3.57
C PRO A 130 32.68 12.29 -3.50
N SER A 131 31.87 11.30 -3.13
CA SER A 131 30.44 11.39 -2.89
C SER A 131 30.04 10.15 -2.10
N LEU A 132 29.82 10.37 -0.79
CA LEU A 132 29.13 9.51 0.17
C LEU A 132 29.89 8.30 0.75
N SER A 133 30.40 8.49 1.98
CA SER A 133 30.31 7.43 2.98
C SER A 133 28.88 7.46 3.58
N PRO A 134 28.32 6.33 4.02
CA PRO A 134 27.07 6.28 4.79
C PRO A 134 27.19 6.91 6.20
N GLN A 135 28.32 7.54 6.53
CA GLN A 135 28.54 8.33 7.75
C GLN A 135 28.88 9.80 7.44
N GLY A 136 28.57 10.27 6.23
CA GLY A 136 28.64 11.68 5.90
C GLY A 136 27.58 12.50 6.66
N PRO A 137 27.79 13.81 6.83
CA PRO A 137 26.83 14.69 7.50
C PRO A 137 25.50 14.85 6.74
N PHE A 138 25.35 14.27 5.54
CA PHE A 138 24.13 14.28 4.75
C PHE A 138 23.59 12.86 4.59
N VAL A 139 22.40 12.60 5.14
CA VAL A 139 21.76 11.28 5.16
C VAL A 139 20.32 11.43 4.71
N VAL A 140 19.89 10.60 3.77
CA VAL A 140 18.49 10.51 3.34
C VAL A 140 17.95 9.17 3.79
N SER A 141 16.83 9.19 4.50
CA SER A 141 16.06 8.00 4.86
C SER A 141 14.66 8.10 4.27
N MET A 142 14.19 7.00 3.68
CA MET A 142 12.86 6.95 3.07
C MET A 142 12.11 5.67 3.43
N GLU A 143 10.79 5.77 3.51
CA GLU A 143 9.90 4.63 3.71
C GLU A 143 8.69 4.75 2.76
N PRO A 144 8.44 3.77 1.89
CA PRO A 144 9.24 2.56 1.63
C PRO A 144 10.55 2.84 0.87
N MET A 145 11.53 1.93 0.96
CA MET A 145 12.85 2.05 0.30
C MET A 145 12.80 1.88 -1.22
N THR A 146 11.73 1.31 -1.76
CA THR A 146 11.49 1.17 -3.21
C THR A 146 10.10 1.72 -3.55
N PRO A 147 9.93 3.05 -3.49
CA PRO A 147 8.63 3.67 -3.70
C PRO A 147 8.17 3.57 -5.15
N THR A 148 6.88 3.32 -5.34
CA THR A 148 6.23 3.44 -6.65
C THR A 148 5.99 4.91 -7.00
N LEU A 149 5.87 5.21 -8.29
CA LEU A 149 5.51 6.54 -8.79
C LEU A 149 4.20 7.05 -8.17
N GLU A 150 3.21 6.17 -8.00
CA GLU A 150 1.96 6.48 -7.31
C GLU A 150 2.19 6.88 -5.86
N GLN A 151 2.98 6.12 -5.10
CA GLN A 151 3.25 6.43 -3.70
C GLN A 151 3.92 7.79 -3.54
N LEU A 152 4.90 8.12 -4.39
CA LEU A 152 5.56 9.43 -4.37
C LEU A 152 4.55 10.55 -4.65
N TRP A 153 3.78 10.42 -5.73
CA TRP A 153 2.82 11.44 -6.17
C TRP A 153 1.69 11.71 -5.16
N GLU A 154 1.26 10.64 -4.50
CA GLU A 154 0.23 10.65 -3.47
C GLU A 154 0.78 11.15 -2.12
N GLY A 155 2.10 11.34 -1.98
CA GLY A 155 2.70 11.75 -0.71
C GLY A 155 2.67 10.65 0.36
N ARG A 156 2.68 9.39 -0.08
CA ARG A 156 2.76 8.18 0.75
C ARG A 156 4.20 7.70 0.99
N VAL A 157 5.19 8.44 0.51
CA VAL A 157 6.61 8.20 0.78
C VAL A 157 7.05 9.19 1.85
N ALA A 158 7.48 8.67 2.99
CA ALA A 158 8.11 9.49 4.03
C ALA A 158 9.57 9.70 3.63
N ILE A 159 9.99 10.95 3.41
CA ILE A 159 11.38 11.29 3.07
C ILE A 159 11.92 12.22 4.15
N GLU A 160 12.92 11.76 4.88
CA GLU A 160 13.65 12.56 5.87
C GLU A 160 15.07 12.81 5.36
N ILE A 161 15.48 14.07 5.38
CA ILE A 161 16.80 14.51 4.91
C ILE A 161 17.53 15.14 6.09
N ARG A 162 18.52 14.43 6.63
CA ARG A 162 19.35 14.91 7.73
C ARG A 162 20.58 15.60 7.18
N GLY A 163 20.86 16.79 7.73
CA GLY A 163 22.10 17.49 7.49
C GLY A 163 22.33 18.66 8.44
N PRO A 164 23.53 19.28 8.38
CA PRO A 164 23.89 20.38 9.26
C PRO A 164 22.97 21.57 9.03
N ARG A 165 22.53 22.20 10.13
CA ARG A 165 21.66 23.39 10.09
C ARG A 165 22.34 24.53 9.33
N GLY A 166 21.55 25.24 8.52
CA GLY A 166 22.02 26.38 7.72
C GLY A 166 22.59 26.00 6.34
N ARG A 167 22.72 24.71 6.03
CA ARG A 167 22.95 24.22 4.66
C ARG A 167 21.62 23.96 3.96
N HIS A 168 21.67 23.87 2.63
CA HIS A 168 20.49 23.64 1.80
C HIS A 168 20.64 22.36 0.97
N VAL A 169 19.51 21.81 0.58
CA VAL A 169 19.41 20.75 -0.42
C VAL A 169 18.53 21.24 -1.56
N ALA A 170 19.00 21.11 -2.80
CA ALA A 170 18.30 21.47 -4.02
C ALA A 170 17.73 20.21 -4.68
N PRO A 171 16.40 20.01 -4.65
CA PRO A 171 15.77 18.85 -5.28
C PRO A 171 15.60 19.06 -6.79
N ILE A 172 15.81 18.00 -7.56
CA ILE A 172 15.51 17.94 -8.99
C ILE A 172 14.59 16.74 -9.21
N VAL A 173 13.46 16.96 -9.87
CA VAL A 173 12.47 15.91 -10.15
C VAL A 173 12.27 15.78 -11.66
N SER A 174 12.37 14.54 -12.16
CA SER A 174 12.29 14.22 -13.58
C SER A 174 11.29 13.11 -13.84
N LEU A 175 10.34 13.30 -14.78
CA LEU A 175 9.43 12.24 -15.22
C LEU A 175 9.84 11.71 -16.60
N PHE A 176 9.76 10.40 -16.77
CA PHE A 176 10.13 9.71 -18.00
C PHE A 176 8.97 8.89 -18.55
N GLU A 177 8.81 8.90 -19.86
CA GLU A 177 7.95 7.96 -20.57
C GLU A 177 8.60 6.58 -20.70
N LYS A 178 7.81 5.55 -21.01
CA LYS A 178 8.26 4.16 -21.13
C LYS A 178 9.40 4.08 -22.15
N ARG A 179 10.57 3.58 -21.72
CA ARG A 179 11.82 3.44 -22.51
C ARG A 179 12.44 4.77 -23.00
N ALA A 180 11.99 5.92 -22.50
CA ALA A 180 12.59 7.21 -22.82
C ALA A 180 13.89 7.43 -22.03
N LYS A 181 14.97 7.83 -22.72
CA LYS A 181 16.24 8.22 -22.08
C LYS A 181 16.26 9.69 -21.63
N VAL A 182 15.37 10.50 -22.20
CA VAL A 182 15.25 11.93 -21.92
C VAL A 182 13.97 12.13 -21.12
N PRO A 183 13.98 12.94 -20.05
CA PRO A 183 12.78 13.19 -19.27
C PRO A 183 11.77 13.99 -20.08
N SER A 184 10.49 13.57 -20.05
CA SER A 184 9.37 14.33 -20.61
C SER A 184 9.19 15.66 -19.87
N ILE A 185 9.58 15.71 -18.58
CA ILE A 185 9.71 16.96 -17.82
C ILE A 185 10.82 16.82 -16.78
N ARG A 186 11.62 17.88 -16.63
CA ARG A 186 12.63 18.02 -15.56
C ARG A 186 12.41 19.37 -14.88
N ARG A 187 12.33 19.37 -13.55
CA ARG A 187 12.15 20.59 -12.75
C ARG A 187 13.16 20.64 -11.63
N ASN A 188 13.81 21.79 -11.50
CA ASN A 188 14.62 22.12 -10.34
C ASN A 188 13.69 22.82 -9.34
N LEU A 189 13.55 22.25 -8.14
CA LEU A 189 12.72 22.83 -7.08
C LEU A 189 13.54 23.85 -6.29
N GLU A 190 12.86 24.72 -5.55
CA GLU A 190 13.51 25.66 -4.64
C GLU A 190 14.34 24.92 -3.58
N PRO A 191 15.52 25.41 -3.19
CA PRO A 191 16.31 24.78 -2.13
C PRO A 191 15.58 24.73 -0.78
N LEU A 192 15.72 23.62 -0.07
CA LEU A 192 15.21 23.40 1.28
C LEU A 192 16.34 23.52 2.32
N ALA A 193 16.08 24.18 3.43
CA ALA A 193 17.02 24.24 4.54
C ALA A 193 17.07 22.90 5.28
N LEU A 194 18.28 22.42 5.60
CA LEU A 194 18.50 21.19 6.35
C LEU A 194 18.37 21.43 7.86
N PRO A 195 17.88 20.43 8.64
CA PRO A 195 17.28 19.16 8.20
C PRO A 195 15.83 19.31 7.71
N VAL A 196 15.39 18.38 6.86
CA VAL A 196 14.03 18.32 6.30
C VAL A 196 13.29 17.11 6.87
N ASP A 197 12.18 17.35 7.55
CA ASP A 197 11.26 16.29 7.98
C ASP A 197 10.29 15.86 6.85
N PRO A 198 9.67 14.67 6.95
CA PRO A 198 8.74 14.19 5.93
C PRO A 198 7.55 15.11 5.63
N GLY A 199 7.05 15.84 6.63
CA GLY A 199 5.97 16.80 6.46
C GLY A 199 6.40 18.01 5.63
N ALA A 200 7.56 18.58 5.95
CA ALA A 200 8.15 19.68 5.19
C ALA A 200 8.44 19.29 3.73
N TRP A 201 9.00 18.11 3.48
CA TRP A 201 9.20 17.58 2.13
C TRP A 201 7.87 17.49 1.36
N ARG A 202 6.85 16.91 1.97
CA ARG A 202 5.53 16.72 1.33
C ARG A 202 4.89 18.05 0.93
N VAL A 203 4.90 19.04 1.82
CA VAL A 203 4.38 20.39 1.52
C VAL A 203 5.18 21.06 0.40
N HIS A 204 6.51 20.88 0.41
CA HIS A 204 7.37 21.43 -0.62
C HIS A 204 7.11 20.80 -1.99
N PHE A 205 7.06 19.46 -2.06
CA PHE A 205 6.76 18.70 -3.28
C PHE A 205 5.37 19.07 -3.85
N GLU A 206 4.39 19.26 -2.97
CA GLU A 206 3.05 19.72 -3.37
C GLU A 206 3.10 21.05 -4.11
N LYS A 207 3.73 22.04 -3.46
CA LYS A 207 3.74 23.42 -3.92
C LYS A 207 4.59 23.59 -5.18
N GLN A 208 5.77 22.97 -5.20
CA GLN A 208 6.80 23.25 -6.21
C GLN A 208 6.78 22.26 -7.38
N PHE A 209 6.09 21.12 -7.27
CA PHE A 209 6.03 20.12 -8.34
C PHE A 209 4.61 19.69 -8.67
N ARG A 210 3.87 19.09 -7.71
CA ARG A 210 2.54 18.51 -7.99
C ARG A 210 1.51 19.54 -8.39
N GLY A 211 1.56 20.75 -7.85
CA GLY A 211 0.64 21.85 -8.16
C GLY A 211 0.78 22.45 -9.56
N ILE A 212 1.83 22.09 -10.31
CA ILE A 212 2.10 22.65 -11.63
C ILE A 212 1.31 21.89 -12.70
N GLU A 213 0.43 22.57 -13.44
CA GLU A 213 -0.43 21.96 -14.47
C GLU A 213 0.35 21.15 -15.51
N GLN A 214 1.50 21.65 -15.97
CA GLN A 214 2.34 20.93 -16.91
C GLN A 214 2.82 19.59 -16.35
N VAL A 215 3.21 19.55 -15.07
CA VAL A 215 3.66 18.33 -14.39
C VAL A 215 2.49 17.36 -14.24
N GLN A 216 1.31 17.85 -13.85
CA GLN A 216 0.10 17.02 -13.73
C GLN A 216 -0.25 16.31 -15.04
N ASN A 217 -0.16 17.02 -16.17
CA ASN A 217 -0.42 16.45 -17.48
C ASN A 217 0.61 15.39 -17.89
N THR A 218 1.89 15.59 -17.53
CA THR A 218 2.96 14.64 -17.85
C THR A 218 2.94 13.42 -16.92
N TYR A 219 2.50 13.57 -15.67
CA TYR A 219 2.43 12.49 -14.70
C TYR A 219 1.62 11.30 -15.20
N ASP A 220 0.43 11.52 -15.75
CA ASP A 220 -0.47 10.45 -16.17
C ASP A 220 0.11 9.58 -17.30
N SER A 221 0.97 10.14 -18.16
CA SER A 221 1.71 9.39 -19.20
C SER A 221 3.07 8.86 -18.73
N ALA A 222 3.62 9.36 -17.63
CA ALA A 222 4.92 8.96 -17.12
C ALA A 222 4.93 7.49 -16.66
N TYR A 223 6.03 6.80 -16.94
CA TYR A 223 6.33 5.45 -16.49
C TYR A 223 7.24 5.43 -15.26
N SER A 224 8.16 6.40 -15.13
CA SER A 224 9.02 6.51 -13.96
C SER A 224 9.29 7.97 -13.58
N CYS A 225 9.72 8.16 -12.35
CA CYS A 225 10.18 9.43 -11.81
C CYS A 225 11.52 9.25 -11.11
N THR A 226 12.48 10.13 -11.40
CA THR A 226 13.75 10.21 -10.67
C THR A 226 13.73 11.46 -9.81
N VAL A 227 14.06 11.31 -8.53
CA VAL A 227 14.27 12.41 -7.60
C VAL A 227 15.75 12.44 -7.24
N GLU A 228 16.39 13.59 -7.47
CA GLU A 228 17.77 13.87 -7.14
C GLU A 228 17.81 14.98 -6.08
N LEU A 229 18.55 14.76 -5.00
CA LEU A 229 18.70 15.66 -3.86
C LEU A 229 20.17 16.09 -3.82
N ASN A 230 20.45 17.32 -4.24
CA ASN A 230 21.81 17.85 -4.30
C ASN A 230 22.07 18.80 -3.12
N ALA A 231 23.00 18.43 -2.23
CA ALA A 231 23.40 19.23 -1.07
C ALA A 231 24.82 19.81 -1.24
N GLU A 232 25.20 20.11 -2.48
CA GLU A 232 26.48 20.71 -2.88
C GLU A 232 27.67 19.91 -2.33
N GLU A 233 28.51 20.53 -1.49
CA GLU A 233 29.68 19.92 -0.86
C GLU A 233 29.36 18.72 0.03
N LEU A 234 28.10 18.57 0.48
CA LEU A 234 27.68 17.46 1.32
C LEU A 234 27.33 16.20 0.52
N GLY A 235 27.19 16.31 -0.80
CA GLY A 235 26.92 15.20 -1.72
C GLY A 235 25.56 15.26 -2.39
N THR A 236 25.26 14.22 -3.17
CA THR A 236 24.00 14.09 -3.91
C THR A 236 23.41 12.70 -3.69
N TYR A 237 22.10 12.62 -3.48
CA TYR A 237 21.35 11.36 -3.31
C TYR A 237 20.27 11.27 -4.39
N SER A 238 20.11 10.12 -5.04
CA SER A 238 19.08 9.92 -6.06
C SER A 238 18.34 8.61 -5.85
N PHE A 239 17.04 8.62 -6.11
CA PHE A 239 16.21 7.42 -6.12
C PHE A 239 15.19 7.45 -7.26
N ASP A 240 14.83 6.27 -7.74
CA ASP A 240 13.89 6.07 -8.83
C ASP A 240 12.58 5.49 -8.32
N CYS A 241 11.48 6.01 -8.85
CA CYS A 241 10.13 5.55 -8.59
C CYS A 241 9.52 5.06 -9.89
N GLU A 242 9.36 3.74 -10.04
CA GLU A 242 8.68 3.17 -11.20
C GLU A 242 7.18 3.07 -10.95
N ARG A 243 6.40 3.21 -12.02
CA ARG A 243 4.96 3.02 -11.98
C ARG A 243 4.64 1.54 -11.78
N ALA A 244 3.73 1.23 -10.85
CA ALA A 244 3.28 -0.14 -10.67
C ALA A 244 2.61 -0.65 -11.96
N PHE A 245 3.02 -1.83 -12.45
CA PHE A 245 2.43 -2.42 -13.64
C PHE A 245 0.93 -2.70 -13.41
N THR A 246 0.09 -2.23 -14.33
CA THR A 246 -1.33 -2.56 -14.35
C THR A 246 -1.77 -2.88 -15.78
N PRO A 247 -2.46 -4.01 -16.01
CA PRO A 247 -2.80 -4.49 -17.36
C PRO A 247 -3.83 -3.59 -18.05
N ILE A 248 -4.70 -2.95 -17.26
CA ILE A 248 -5.69 -1.97 -17.73
C ILE A 248 -5.58 -0.71 -16.89
N ARG A 249 -5.56 0.45 -17.54
CA ARG A 249 -5.48 1.75 -16.84
C ARG A 249 -6.12 2.88 -17.61
N TRP A 250 -6.65 3.85 -16.87
CA TRP A 250 -7.08 5.13 -17.42
C TRP A 250 -5.93 6.11 -17.46
N THR A 251 -5.87 6.92 -18.51
CA THR A 251 -5.00 8.10 -18.59
C THR A 251 -5.84 9.33 -18.81
N ILE A 252 -5.49 10.40 -18.11
CA ILE A 252 -6.14 11.70 -18.23
C ILE A 252 -5.14 12.70 -18.82
N GLN A 253 -5.63 13.60 -19.66
CA GLN A 253 -4.86 14.74 -20.16
C GLN A 253 -5.75 15.97 -20.15
N ARG A 254 -5.24 17.11 -19.67
CA ARG A 254 -5.94 18.38 -19.80
C ARG A 254 -5.46 19.10 -21.06
N LYS A 255 -6.37 19.31 -22.02
CA LYS A 255 -6.09 20.02 -23.28
C LYS A 255 -7.15 21.10 -23.52
N ALA A 256 -6.70 22.31 -23.83
CA ALA A 256 -7.58 23.47 -24.08
C ALA A 256 -8.65 23.68 -22.99
N GLY A 257 -8.26 23.44 -21.73
CA GLY A 257 -9.16 23.59 -20.59
C GLY A 257 -10.21 22.48 -20.43
N ILE A 258 -10.13 21.37 -21.17
CA ILE A 258 -11.03 20.21 -21.06
C ILE A 258 -10.23 18.95 -20.72
N TYR A 259 -10.73 18.14 -19.79
CA TYR A 259 -10.16 16.83 -19.52
C TYR A 259 -10.48 15.88 -20.66
N HIS A 260 -9.48 15.14 -21.09
CA HIS A 260 -9.63 14.04 -22.02
C HIS A 260 -9.19 12.76 -21.33
N ILE A 261 -9.87 11.67 -21.62
CA ILE A 261 -9.59 10.36 -21.04
C ILE A 261 -9.34 9.34 -22.14
N ARG A 262 -8.46 8.37 -21.85
CA ARG A 262 -8.17 7.24 -22.71
C ARG A 262 -7.97 5.99 -21.87
N LEU A 263 -8.51 4.87 -22.34
CA LEU A 263 -8.23 3.55 -21.78
C LEU A 263 -6.96 3.00 -22.43
N ILE A 264 -6.01 2.57 -21.61
CA ILE A 264 -4.86 1.77 -22.03
C ILE A 264 -5.13 0.34 -21.59
N ASP A 265 -4.99 -0.58 -22.53
CA ASP A 265 -5.06 -2.02 -22.32
C ASP A 265 -3.75 -2.60 -22.83
N ASP A 266 -2.86 -2.93 -21.90
CA ASP A 266 -1.53 -3.50 -22.16
C ASP A 266 -1.56 -5.04 -22.06
N SER A 267 -2.74 -5.65 -22.09
CA SER A 267 -2.88 -7.12 -22.00
C SER A 267 -3.29 -7.74 -23.34
N ASP A 268 -2.68 -8.88 -23.67
CA ASP A 268 -2.99 -9.67 -24.87
C ASP A 268 -4.28 -10.52 -24.71
N LEU A 269 -5.17 -10.13 -23.80
CA LEU A 269 -6.37 -10.88 -23.46
C LEU A 269 -7.54 -10.47 -24.34
N SER A 270 -8.25 -11.45 -24.90
CA SER A 270 -9.41 -11.24 -25.79
C SER A 270 -10.71 -10.94 -25.05
N THR A 271 -10.73 -11.01 -23.72
CA THR A 271 -11.93 -10.70 -22.91
C THR A 271 -12.23 -9.21 -22.95
N PRO A 272 -13.49 -8.77 -23.09
CA PRO A 272 -13.81 -7.35 -23.15
C PRO A 272 -13.54 -6.65 -21.81
N VAL A 273 -13.02 -5.41 -21.85
CA VAL A 273 -12.97 -4.56 -20.65
C VAL A 273 -14.36 -3.99 -20.40
N MET A 274 -14.87 -4.19 -19.19
CA MET A 274 -16.08 -3.54 -18.73
C MET A 274 -15.75 -2.13 -18.26
N THR A 275 -16.35 -1.13 -18.89
CA THR A 275 -16.12 0.29 -18.59
C THR A 275 -17.39 0.96 -18.10
N THR A 276 -17.32 1.57 -16.92
CA THR A 276 -18.43 2.29 -16.29
C THR A 276 -17.99 3.65 -15.78
N ARG A 277 -18.91 4.61 -15.72
CA ARG A 277 -18.72 5.90 -15.06
C ARG A 277 -19.73 6.08 -13.94
N TYR A 278 -19.28 6.66 -12.85
CA TYR A 278 -20.08 7.06 -11.70
C TYR A 278 -19.95 8.57 -11.53
N SER A 279 -21.06 9.29 -11.41
CA SER A 279 -21.02 10.73 -11.13
C SER A 279 -20.71 10.98 -9.65
N PHE A 280 -20.34 12.22 -9.31
CA PHE A 280 -20.20 12.61 -7.91
C PHE A 280 -21.55 12.68 -7.18
N ASP A 281 -22.64 12.93 -7.91
CA ASP A 281 -23.99 13.06 -7.34
C ASP A 281 -24.65 11.71 -7.06
N THR A 282 -24.39 10.70 -7.89
CA THR A 282 -24.91 9.32 -7.75
C THR A 282 -23.76 8.31 -7.84
N PRO A 283 -22.89 8.24 -6.82
CA PRO A 283 -21.63 7.49 -6.85
C PRO A 283 -21.75 5.97 -6.95
N ASP A 284 -22.96 5.41 -6.77
CA ASP A 284 -23.25 3.99 -6.83
C ASP A 284 -24.15 3.59 -8.01
N VAL A 285 -24.55 4.54 -8.86
CA VAL A 285 -25.33 4.29 -10.07
C VAL A 285 -24.40 4.25 -11.28
N PRO A 286 -24.13 3.07 -11.87
CA PRO A 286 -23.23 2.95 -13.00
C PRO A 286 -23.86 3.44 -14.29
N VAL A 287 -23.10 4.22 -15.06
CA VAL A 287 -23.39 4.53 -16.46
C VAL A 287 -22.41 3.74 -17.33
N GLN A 288 -22.92 2.81 -18.14
CA GLN A 288 -22.07 2.02 -19.04
C GLN A 288 -21.46 2.93 -20.12
N ILE A 289 -20.18 2.72 -20.41
CA ILE A 289 -19.45 3.41 -21.46
C ILE A 289 -18.94 2.37 -22.46
N ASP A 290 -19.02 2.67 -23.75
CA ASP A 290 -18.41 1.84 -24.78
C ASP A 290 -16.87 1.95 -24.72
N SER A 291 -16.22 0.83 -24.39
CA SER A 291 -14.76 0.75 -24.32
C SER A 291 -14.10 1.03 -25.67
N LYS A 292 -14.74 0.71 -26.81
CA LYS A 292 -14.19 0.97 -28.15
C LYS A 292 -14.03 2.46 -28.44
N GLY A 293 -14.96 3.27 -27.94
CA GLY A 293 -14.90 4.74 -28.07
C GLY A 293 -13.73 5.39 -27.33
N LEU A 294 -13.03 4.65 -26.47
CA LEU A 294 -11.97 5.15 -25.59
C LEU A 294 -10.55 4.78 -26.05
N TYR A 295 -10.43 4.08 -27.18
CA TYR A 295 -9.16 3.76 -27.82
C TYR A 295 -8.54 4.95 -28.58
N PRO A 296 -9.29 5.97 -29.04
CA PRO A 296 -8.79 7.34 -29.12
C PRO A 296 -9.04 8.11 -27.83
N THR A 297 -8.21 9.13 -27.55
CA THR A 297 -8.47 10.04 -26.42
C THR A 297 -9.73 10.88 -26.69
N VAL A 298 -10.70 10.84 -25.77
CA VAL A 298 -11.98 11.55 -25.91
C VAL A 298 -12.20 12.57 -24.78
N PRO A 299 -12.99 13.63 -25.00
CA PRO A 299 -13.42 14.52 -23.91
C PRO A 299 -14.10 13.75 -22.78
N ALA A 300 -13.70 14.04 -21.55
CA ALA A 300 -14.19 13.39 -20.34
C ALA A 300 -15.23 14.26 -19.63
N VAL A 301 -16.26 13.60 -19.10
CA VAL A 301 -17.23 14.20 -18.18
C VAL A 301 -16.75 13.96 -16.77
N GLU A 302 -17.02 14.88 -15.84
CA GLU A 302 -16.66 14.71 -14.44
C GLU A 302 -17.27 13.43 -13.81
N GLY A 303 -16.55 12.86 -12.84
CA GLY A 303 -16.93 11.64 -12.13
C GLY A 303 -15.77 10.65 -11.98
N MET A 304 -16.06 9.42 -11.61
CA MET A 304 -15.11 8.30 -11.56
C MET A 304 -15.33 7.38 -12.75
N TYR A 305 -14.28 7.15 -13.53
CA TYR A 305 -14.23 6.12 -14.56
C TYR A 305 -13.63 4.84 -13.98
N PHE A 306 -14.31 3.74 -14.20
CA PHE A 306 -13.95 2.42 -13.69
C PHE A 306 -13.84 1.45 -14.86
N ALA A 307 -12.68 0.81 -14.98
CA ALA A 307 -12.40 -0.26 -15.93
C ALA A 307 -12.15 -1.54 -15.16
N GLN A 308 -12.76 -2.65 -15.58
CA GLN A 308 -12.56 -3.95 -14.97
C GLN A 308 -12.44 -5.05 -16.03
N ARG A 309 -11.50 -5.96 -15.79
CA ARG A 309 -11.36 -7.22 -16.51
C ARG A 309 -10.97 -8.30 -15.51
N GLN A 310 -11.86 -9.28 -15.31
CA GLN A 310 -11.70 -10.32 -14.29
C GLN A 310 -11.46 -9.68 -12.89
N GLU A 311 -10.39 -10.07 -12.20
CA GLU A 311 -9.99 -9.54 -10.89
C GLU A 311 -9.21 -8.22 -10.97
N SER A 312 -8.69 -7.87 -12.15
CA SER A 312 -7.98 -6.61 -12.36
C SER A 312 -8.97 -5.48 -12.63
N TRP A 313 -8.74 -4.33 -12.00
CA TRP A 313 -9.52 -3.13 -12.24
C TRP A 313 -8.72 -1.86 -12.00
N TRP A 314 -9.19 -0.77 -12.60
CA TRP A 314 -8.61 0.56 -12.44
C TRP A 314 -9.71 1.61 -12.32
N ALA A 315 -9.59 2.50 -11.35
CA ALA A 315 -10.52 3.61 -11.12
C ALA A 315 -9.80 4.95 -11.18
N GLN A 316 -10.36 5.90 -11.91
CA GLN A 316 -9.77 7.21 -12.15
C GLN A 316 -10.82 8.30 -12.01
N ILE A 317 -10.52 9.30 -11.18
CA ILE A 317 -11.35 10.48 -11.00
C ILE A 317 -11.05 11.51 -12.07
N VAL A 318 -12.09 12.01 -12.72
CA VAL A 318 -12.08 13.20 -13.55
C VAL A 318 -12.77 14.31 -12.75
N PRO A 319 -12.02 15.27 -12.19
CA PRO A 319 -12.62 16.36 -11.43
C PRO A 319 -13.26 17.39 -12.37
N PRO A 320 -14.24 18.18 -11.89
CA PRO A 320 -14.68 19.35 -12.61
C PRO A 320 -13.57 20.41 -12.64
N LEU A 321 -13.63 21.29 -13.63
CA LEU A 321 -12.62 22.35 -13.82
C LEU A 321 -12.88 23.58 -12.96
N LYS A 322 -14.15 23.77 -12.54
CA LYS A 322 -14.61 24.85 -11.70
C LYS A 322 -15.59 24.28 -10.70
N LEU A 323 -15.55 24.82 -9.49
CA LEU A 323 -16.48 24.45 -8.43
C LEU A 323 -16.99 25.73 -7.77
N THR A 324 -18.31 25.86 -7.67
CA THR A 324 -18.93 27.01 -7.00
C THR A 324 -18.89 26.80 -5.50
N LEU A 325 -18.36 27.79 -4.76
CA LEU A 325 -18.32 27.75 -3.30
C LEU A 325 -19.74 27.61 -2.72
N GLY A 326 -19.90 26.73 -1.73
CA GLY A 326 -21.20 26.48 -1.08
C GLY A 326 -22.13 25.49 -1.81
N GLN A 327 -21.73 24.95 -2.98
CA GLN A 327 -22.55 24.03 -3.78
C GLN A 327 -21.92 22.63 -3.92
N ILE A 328 -21.38 22.06 -2.83
CA ILE A 328 -21.03 20.64 -2.83
C ILE A 328 -22.24 19.89 -2.24
N PRO A 329 -23.20 19.43 -3.06
CA PRO A 329 -24.34 18.68 -2.55
C PRO A 329 -23.87 17.37 -1.92
N ALA A 330 -24.64 16.89 -0.94
CA ALA A 330 -24.45 15.54 -0.41
C ALA A 330 -24.83 14.52 -1.50
N PRO A 331 -23.94 13.57 -1.85
CA PRO A 331 -24.24 12.57 -2.85
C PRO A 331 -25.44 11.69 -2.45
N SER A 332 -26.25 11.33 -3.45
CA SER A 332 -27.35 10.40 -3.30
C SER A 332 -26.86 8.98 -3.60
N PHE A 333 -27.22 8.05 -2.72
CA PHE A 333 -26.95 6.63 -2.91
C PHE A 333 -28.27 5.87 -2.97
N LEU A 334 -28.25 4.75 -3.67
CA LEU A 334 -29.27 3.71 -3.63
C LEU A 334 -29.56 3.27 -2.20
N SER A 335 -30.73 2.66 -2.01
CA SER A 335 -31.12 2.12 -0.72
C SER A 335 -30.50 0.74 -0.53
N TYR A 336 -29.56 0.63 0.41
CA TYR A 336 -28.98 -0.65 0.84
C TYR A 336 -29.77 -1.20 2.04
N PRO A 337 -30.13 -2.49 2.06
CA PRO A 337 -30.80 -3.09 3.22
C PRO A 337 -29.84 -3.20 4.42
N ARG A 338 -30.41 -3.30 5.62
CA ARG A 338 -29.64 -3.64 6.83
C ARG A 338 -29.41 -5.15 6.89
N SER A 339 -28.56 -5.65 6.00
CA SER A 339 -28.10 -7.04 5.98
C SER A 339 -26.59 -7.07 5.71
N THR A 340 -25.99 -8.25 5.89
CA THR A 340 -24.58 -8.47 5.57
C THR A 340 -24.28 -8.11 4.12
N GLU A 341 -25.12 -8.56 3.18
CA GLU A 341 -25.00 -8.28 1.75
C GLU A 341 -25.14 -6.79 1.45
N GLY A 342 -26.08 -6.11 2.10
CA GLY A 342 -26.26 -4.66 1.93
C GLY A 342 -25.05 -3.86 2.40
N VAL A 343 -24.44 -4.26 3.52
CA VAL A 343 -23.20 -3.64 4.04
C VAL A 343 -22.02 -3.92 3.12
N ILE A 344 -21.85 -5.17 2.64
CA ILE A 344 -20.80 -5.53 1.68
C ILE A 344 -20.95 -4.75 0.38
N GLY A 345 -22.16 -4.63 -0.16
CA GLY A 345 -22.42 -3.87 -1.38
C GLY A 345 -22.03 -2.40 -1.26
N LEU A 346 -22.32 -1.78 -0.11
CA LEU A 346 -21.89 -0.40 0.15
C LEU A 346 -20.37 -0.28 0.37
N LEU A 347 -19.73 -1.26 1.02
CA LEU A 347 -18.27 -1.33 1.14
C LEU A 347 -17.59 -1.42 -0.22
N GLN A 348 -18.15 -2.15 -1.20
CA GLN A 348 -17.61 -2.20 -2.57
C GLN A 348 -17.71 -0.85 -3.30
N VAL A 349 -18.76 -0.05 -3.05
CA VAL A 349 -18.83 1.34 -3.56
C VAL A 349 -17.71 2.16 -2.93
N ILE A 350 -17.57 2.08 -1.61
CA ILE A 350 -16.55 2.79 -0.85
C ILE A 350 -15.14 2.39 -1.33
N GLU A 351 -14.90 1.11 -1.58
CA GLU A 351 -13.61 0.60 -2.06
C GLU A 351 -13.24 1.19 -3.44
N ARG A 352 -14.18 1.17 -4.39
CA ARG A 352 -13.96 1.72 -5.73
C ARG A 352 -13.57 3.19 -5.68
N TRP A 353 -14.32 4.01 -4.96
CA TRP A 353 -14.02 5.43 -4.77
C TRP A 353 -12.78 5.66 -3.90
N GLY A 354 -12.54 4.79 -2.93
CA GLY A 354 -11.43 4.85 -1.98
C GLY A 354 -10.10 4.42 -2.57
N LYS A 355 -10.08 3.68 -3.67
CA LYS A 355 -8.84 3.37 -4.42
C LYS A 355 -8.76 4.12 -5.76
N ALA A 356 -9.75 4.94 -6.09
CA ALA A 356 -9.73 5.75 -7.29
C ALA A 356 -8.58 6.75 -7.28
N ARG A 357 -7.80 6.74 -8.36
CA ARG A 357 -6.70 7.67 -8.59
C ARG A 357 -7.24 9.05 -8.87
N ILE A 358 -6.54 10.07 -8.38
CA ILE A 358 -6.90 11.47 -8.56
C ILE A 358 -5.80 12.11 -9.41
N PRO A 359 -6.13 12.81 -10.51
CA PRO A 359 -5.17 13.68 -11.17
C PRO A 359 -4.75 14.77 -10.18
N GLY A 360 -3.60 15.42 -10.35
CA GLY A 360 -3.06 16.40 -9.38
C GLY A 360 -3.93 17.63 -9.06
N ASN A 361 -5.20 17.67 -9.48
CA ASN A 361 -6.17 18.71 -9.18
C ASN A 361 -6.86 18.48 -7.81
N ILE A 362 -6.75 19.50 -6.94
CA ILE A 362 -7.32 19.52 -5.58
C ILE A 362 -8.84 19.27 -5.53
N LEU A 363 -9.60 19.66 -6.57
CA LEU A 363 -11.05 19.46 -6.62
C LEU A 363 -11.43 17.98 -6.62
N GLY A 364 -10.59 17.13 -7.23
CA GLY A 364 -10.80 15.68 -7.21
C GLY A 364 -10.68 15.10 -5.80
N PHE A 365 -9.75 15.62 -4.98
CA PHE A 365 -9.63 15.24 -3.58
C PHE A 365 -10.85 15.67 -2.77
N VAL A 366 -11.29 16.92 -2.93
CA VAL A 366 -12.45 17.47 -2.20
C VAL A 366 -13.72 16.66 -2.49
N LEU A 367 -14.01 16.40 -3.76
CA LEU A 367 -15.22 15.69 -4.15
C LEU A 367 -15.20 14.21 -3.80
N ARG A 368 -14.06 13.51 -4.00
CA ARG A 368 -13.89 12.12 -3.54
C ARG A 368 -14.06 12.02 -2.04
N ARG A 369 -13.48 12.95 -1.28
CA ARG A 369 -13.64 12.99 0.18
C ARG A 369 -15.11 13.16 0.58
N ASN A 370 -15.86 14.02 -0.13
CA ASN A 370 -17.29 14.20 0.10
C ASN A 370 -18.08 12.91 -0.16
N VAL A 371 -17.80 12.21 -1.26
CA VAL A 371 -18.38 10.89 -1.57
C VAL A 371 -18.07 9.88 -0.47
N LEU A 372 -16.80 9.74 -0.09
CA LEU A 372 -16.38 8.78 0.93
C LEU A 372 -16.98 9.10 2.30
N ARG A 373 -16.99 10.36 2.74
CA ARG A 373 -17.62 10.75 4.02
C ARG A 373 -19.11 10.43 4.04
N THR A 374 -19.82 10.73 2.95
CA THR A 374 -21.26 10.44 2.83
C THR A 374 -21.54 8.93 2.79
N ALA A 375 -20.72 8.16 2.06
CA ALA A 375 -20.82 6.71 2.02
C ALA A 375 -20.54 6.07 3.39
N THR A 376 -19.49 6.51 4.11
CA THR A 376 -19.18 6.03 5.47
C THR A 376 -20.31 6.37 6.44
N ARG A 377 -20.90 7.56 6.36
CA ARG A 377 -22.07 7.91 7.18
C ARG A 377 -23.24 6.96 6.92
N ARG A 378 -23.55 6.69 5.65
CA ARG A 378 -24.60 5.72 5.26
C ARG A 378 -24.29 4.30 5.74
N LEU A 379 -23.02 3.88 5.65
CA LEU A 379 -22.53 2.60 6.17
C LEU A 379 -22.85 2.46 7.66
N PHE A 380 -22.53 3.47 8.45
CA PHE A 380 -22.85 3.47 9.88
C PHE A 380 -24.34 3.66 10.15
N GLY A 381 -25.09 4.35 9.30
CA GLY A 381 -26.56 4.34 9.33
C GLY A 381 -27.17 2.95 9.22
N ARG A 382 -26.51 2.03 8.48
CA ARG A 382 -26.92 0.62 8.39
C ARG A 382 -26.42 -0.20 9.58
N ILE A 383 -25.13 -0.10 9.92
CA ILE A 383 -24.53 -0.90 10.99
C ILE A 383 -25.08 -0.48 12.37
N ALA A 384 -24.93 0.80 12.72
CA ALA A 384 -25.32 1.36 14.01
C ALA A 384 -26.83 1.72 14.13
N GLY A 385 -27.57 1.65 13.02
CA GLY A 385 -29.01 1.93 12.94
C GLY A 385 -29.34 3.36 12.50
N GLY A 386 -30.53 3.56 11.92
CA GLY A 386 -30.90 4.81 11.23
C GLY A 386 -30.90 6.07 12.10
N GLY A 387 -31.14 5.93 13.40
CA GLY A 387 -31.04 7.06 14.34
C GLY A 387 -29.62 7.62 14.49
N TRP A 388 -28.59 6.79 14.24
CA TRP A 388 -27.19 7.24 14.28
C TRP A 388 -26.85 8.14 13.09
N GLU A 389 -27.25 7.77 11.88
CA GLU A 389 -27.01 8.56 10.67
C GLU A 389 -27.61 9.96 10.77
N HIS A 390 -28.82 10.07 11.33
CA HIS A 390 -29.45 11.37 11.59
C HIS A 390 -28.61 12.21 12.56
N ARG A 391 -28.16 11.63 13.69
CA ARG A 391 -27.30 12.31 14.66
C ARG A 391 -25.97 12.77 14.05
N GLU A 392 -25.37 11.95 13.20
CA GLU A 392 -24.11 12.28 12.51
C GLU A 392 -24.27 13.42 11.50
N SER A 393 -25.46 13.59 10.91
CA SER A 393 -25.73 14.71 10.00
C SER A 393 -25.58 16.08 10.66
N PHE A 394 -25.80 16.20 11.98
CA PHE A 394 -25.55 17.44 12.74
C PHE A 394 -24.06 17.76 12.91
N CYS A 395 -23.16 16.82 12.60
CA CYS A 395 -21.70 17.02 12.60
C CYS A 395 -21.12 17.24 11.19
N ALA A 396 -21.95 17.27 10.15
CA ALA A 396 -21.52 17.26 8.75
C ALA A 396 -20.74 18.51 8.29
N GLY A 397 -20.69 19.58 9.09
CA GLY A 397 -19.89 20.80 8.86
C GLY A 397 -18.55 20.86 9.60
N GLY A 398 -18.13 19.75 10.23
CA GLY A 398 -17.04 19.72 11.19
C GLY A 398 -17.59 19.48 12.59
N ALA A 399 -16.96 18.59 13.38
CA ALA A 399 -17.43 18.27 14.72
C ALA A 399 -17.13 19.45 15.66
N SER A 400 -18.03 20.43 15.70
CA SER A 400 -18.07 21.42 16.77
C SER A 400 -18.37 20.70 18.09
N SER A 401 -17.92 21.25 19.22
CA SER A 401 -18.21 20.71 20.57
C SER A 401 -19.70 20.30 20.77
N PRO A 402 -20.70 21.08 20.28
CA PRO A 402 -22.11 20.67 20.33
C PRO A 402 -22.45 19.40 19.51
N GLY A 403 -21.85 19.22 18.34
CA GLY A 403 -22.07 18.03 17.50
C GLY A 403 -21.54 16.74 18.15
N LEU A 404 -20.38 16.82 18.80
CA LEU A 404 -19.83 15.69 19.56
C LEU A 404 -20.71 15.33 20.76
N GLN A 405 -21.37 16.30 21.39
CA GLN A 405 -22.33 16.02 22.47
C GLN A 405 -23.55 15.25 21.95
N VAL A 406 -24.11 15.62 20.78
CA VAL A 406 -25.22 14.89 20.15
C VAL A 406 -24.85 13.43 19.84
N LEU A 407 -23.63 13.19 19.37
CA LEU A 407 -23.10 11.85 19.12
C LEU A 407 -22.86 11.07 20.42
N ARG A 408 -22.28 11.72 21.44
CA ARG A 408 -22.11 11.16 22.79
C ARG A 408 -23.45 10.69 23.34
N ASP A 409 -24.49 11.51 23.22
CA ASP A 409 -25.82 11.15 23.70
C ASP A 409 -26.49 10.07 22.84
N GLY A 410 -25.98 9.81 21.62
CA GLY A 410 -26.37 8.69 20.77
C GLY A 410 -25.76 7.35 21.18
N LEU A 411 -24.76 7.37 22.08
CA LEU A 411 -24.20 6.18 22.70
C LEU A 411 -25.07 5.69 23.87
N ARG A 412 -25.98 6.54 24.39
CA ARG A 412 -26.92 6.18 25.46
C ARG A 412 -28.03 5.30 24.86
N GLY A 413 -27.98 4.00 25.14
CA GLY A 413 -28.92 3.07 24.53
C GLY A 413 -29.13 1.75 25.25
N TRP A 414 -28.60 1.57 26.48
CA TRP A 414 -28.85 0.34 27.23
C TRP A 414 -28.86 0.59 28.74
N GLU A 415 -29.77 -0.08 29.45
CA GLU A 415 -29.87 -0.06 30.91
C GLU A 415 -28.52 -0.53 31.52
N GLY A 416 -27.78 0.41 32.12
CA GLY A 416 -26.49 0.18 32.76
C GLY A 416 -25.27 0.85 32.12
N GLU A 417 -25.39 1.48 30.94
CA GLU A 417 -24.26 2.00 30.14
C GLU A 417 -24.26 3.52 29.89
N ASP A 418 -24.75 4.35 30.83
CA ASP A 418 -24.59 5.83 30.73
C ASP A 418 -23.12 6.29 30.77
N SER A 419 -22.19 5.39 31.11
CA SER A 419 -20.79 5.68 31.42
C SER A 419 -19.85 5.60 30.21
N LEU A 420 -20.06 4.72 29.22
CA LEU A 420 -19.11 4.58 28.10
C LEU A 420 -19.00 5.86 27.28
N GLY A 421 -20.13 6.45 26.88
CA GLY A 421 -20.14 7.67 26.09
C GLY A 421 -19.47 8.84 26.83
N ALA A 422 -19.72 8.96 28.14
CA ALA A 422 -19.05 9.95 28.98
C ALA A 422 -17.55 9.68 29.11
N VAL A 423 -17.14 8.41 29.31
CA VAL A 423 -15.72 8.02 29.40
C VAL A 423 -14.99 8.31 28.09
N LEU A 424 -15.56 7.93 26.93
CA LEU A 424 -14.96 8.21 25.63
C LEU A 424 -14.86 9.71 25.38
N PHE A 425 -15.92 10.47 25.67
CA PHE A 425 -15.93 11.93 25.52
C PHE A 425 -14.87 12.61 26.40
N ASN A 426 -14.71 12.16 27.65
CA ASN A 426 -13.71 12.70 28.56
C ASN A 426 -12.28 12.29 28.19
N LYS A 427 -12.11 11.14 27.50
CA LYS A 427 -10.80 10.62 27.05
C LYS A 427 -10.41 11.05 25.64
N VAL A 428 -11.18 11.87 24.91
CA VAL A 428 -10.87 12.19 23.50
C VAL A 428 -9.44 12.72 23.34
N SER A 429 -9.01 13.69 24.17
CA SER A 429 -7.65 14.24 24.09
C SER A 429 -6.55 13.21 24.34
N LEU A 430 -6.82 12.24 25.23
CA LEU A 430 -5.92 11.12 25.48
C LEU A 430 -5.84 10.21 24.24
N PHE A 431 -6.98 9.86 23.65
CA PHE A 431 -7.00 9.07 22.42
C PHE A 431 -6.30 9.79 21.27
N THR A 432 -6.51 11.10 21.09
CA THR A 432 -5.84 11.89 20.05
C THR A 432 -4.32 11.82 20.17
N ALA A 433 -3.78 11.82 21.39
CA ALA A 433 -2.35 11.70 21.65
C ALA A 433 -1.78 10.27 21.47
N MET A 434 -2.63 9.24 21.45
CA MET A 434 -2.22 7.85 21.25
C MET A 434 -2.01 7.50 19.77
N ALA A 435 -1.05 6.63 19.49
CA ALA A 435 -0.90 5.99 18.18
C ALA A 435 -2.05 5.01 17.91
N THR A 436 -2.39 4.73 16.63
CA THR A 436 -3.51 3.85 16.26
C THR A 436 -3.53 2.50 17.03
N PRO A 437 -2.41 1.75 17.15
CA PRO A 437 -2.41 0.48 17.88
C PRO A 437 -2.79 0.62 19.36
N GLN A 438 -2.36 1.71 20.01
CA GLN A 438 -2.70 1.98 21.41
C GLN A 438 -4.18 2.31 21.58
N ARG A 439 -4.79 3.01 20.60
CA ARG A 439 -6.24 3.28 20.61
C ARG A 439 -7.06 2.00 20.50
N ILE A 440 -6.61 1.04 19.67
CA ILE A 440 -7.25 -0.27 19.54
C ILE A 440 -7.25 -0.98 20.89
N VAL A 441 -6.10 -1.04 21.56
CA VAL A 441 -5.96 -1.69 22.88
C VAL A 441 -6.85 -1.02 23.92
N GLU A 442 -6.82 0.32 24.03
CA GLU A 442 -7.61 1.03 25.05
C GLU A 442 -9.11 0.94 24.76
N LEU A 443 -9.55 1.02 23.50
CA LEU A 443 -10.96 0.83 23.15
C LEU A 443 -11.42 -0.62 23.39
N THR A 444 -10.55 -1.60 23.16
CA THR A 444 -10.83 -3.02 23.47
C THR A 444 -11.03 -3.21 24.97
N ARG A 445 -10.14 -2.62 25.79
CA ARG A 445 -10.27 -2.64 27.25
C ARG A 445 -11.61 -2.05 27.70
N LEU A 446 -11.97 -0.87 27.20
CA LEU A 446 -13.26 -0.24 27.49
C LEU A 446 -14.44 -1.11 27.03
N ALA A 447 -14.37 -1.69 25.82
CA ALA A 447 -15.46 -2.52 25.30
C ALA A 447 -15.68 -3.80 26.12
N LEU A 448 -14.63 -4.35 26.73
CA LEU A 448 -14.72 -5.48 27.65
C LEU A 448 -15.24 -5.05 29.04
N ASP A 449 -14.70 -3.96 29.60
CA ASP A 449 -15.12 -3.43 30.91
C ASP A 449 -16.61 -3.08 30.95
N PHE A 450 -17.09 -2.45 29.87
CA PHE A 450 -18.49 -2.10 29.70
C PHE A 450 -19.33 -3.25 29.13
N LYS A 451 -18.75 -4.45 28.92
CA LYS A 451 -19.44 -5.65 28.44
C LYS A 451 -20.14 -5.49 27.07
N ILE A 452 -19.67 -4.56 26.25
CA ILE A 452 -20.09 -4.36 24.86
C ILE A 452 -19.75 -5.59 24.02
N ILE A 453 -18.53 -6.08 24.20
CA ILE A 453 -18.04 -7.30 23.56
C ILE A 453 -18.01 -8.39 24.62
N ARG A 454 -18.51 -9.56 24.27
CA ARG A 454 -18.32 -10.80 25.03
C ARG A 454 -17.32 -11.68 24.30
N THR A 455 -16.58 -12.50 25.03
CA THR A 455 -15.70 -13.50 24.42
C THR A 455 -16.52 -14.37 23.47
N GLY A 456 -16.06 -14.48 22.22
CA GLY A 456 -16.76 -15.13 21.12
C GLY A 456 -15.77 -15.71 20.11
N PRO A 457 -16.23 -16.13 18.93
CA PRO A 457 -15.37 -16.77 17.92
C PRO A 457 -14.33 -15.81 17.33
N LEU A 458 -14.60 -14.50 17.37
CA LEU A 458 -13.68 -13.46 16.93
C LEU A 458 -12.92 -12.90 18.13
N ASP A 459 -11.63 -12.66 17.91
CA ASP A 459 -10.78 -11.97 18.87
C ASP A 459 -11.32 -10.55 19.13
N PRO A 460 -11.51 -10.13 20.40
CA PRO A 460 -12.06 -8.81 20.73
C PRO A 460 -11.24 -7.65 20.15
N GLN A 461 -9.91 -7.76 20.15
CA GLN A 461 -9.04 -6.71 19.64
C GLN A 461 -9.18 -6.59 18.12
N TRP A 462 -9.22 -7.72 17.41
CA TRP A 462 -9.51 -7.77 15.97
C TRP A 462 -10.87 -7.13 15.64
N LEU A 463 -11.92 -7.42 16.43
CA LEU A 463 -13.26 -6.86 16.20
C LEU A 463 -13.30 -5.34 16.43
N VAL A 464 -12.56 -4.83 17.42
CA VAL A 464 -12.42 -3.40 17.68
C VAL A 464 -11.64 -2.72 16.56
N GLU A 465 -10.54 -3.32 16.09
CA GLU A 465 -9.81 -2.85 14.92
C GLU A 465 -10.70 -2.83 13.68
N PHE A 466 -11.48 -3.88 13.45
CA PHE A 466 -12.44 -3.95 12.35
C PHE A 466 -13.46 -2.82 12.41
N ALA A 467 -14.03 -2.54 13.59
CA ALA A 467 -14.96 -1.43 13.79
C ALA A 467 -14.32 -0.06 13.51
N LEU A 468 -13.09 0.15 13.99
CA LEU A 468 -12.33 1.39 13.80
C LEU A 468 -11.89 1.60 12.34
N ARG A 469 -11.43 0.55 11.64
CA ARG A 469 -11.09 0.60 10.21
C ARG A 469 -12.34 0.91 9.38
N ASN A 470 -13.48 0.27 9.65
CA ASN A 470 -14.76 0.62 9.01
C ASN A 470 -15.13 2.10 9.25
N ALA A 471 -14.89 2.60 10.46
CA ALA A 471 -15.25 3.97 10.83
C ALA A 471 -14.32 5.04 10.23
N SER A 472 -13.05 4.73 9.95
CA SER A 472 -12.04 5.72 9.52
C SER A 472 -11.57 5.54 8.07
N GLU A 473 -11.33 4.31 7.64
CA GLU A 473 -10.77 4.01 6.32
C GLU A 473 -11.46 2.76 5.70
N PRO A 474 -12.79 2.80 5.51
CA PRO A 474 -13.58 1.62 5.11
C PRO A 474 -13.18 0.99 3.77
N TRP A 475 -12.49 1.72 2.89
CA TRP A 475 -12.04 1.18 1.59
C TRP A 475 -10.86 0.20 1.70
N THR A 476 -10.21 0.08 2.85
CA THR A 476 -9.15 -0.91 3.10
C THR A 476 -9.65 -2.18 3.76
N VAL A 477 -10.86 -2.12 4.33
CA VAL A 477 -11.41 -3.17 5.21
C VAL A 477 -11.57 -4.50 4.50
N GLN A 478 -12.01 -4.51 3.23
CA GLN A 478 -12.26 -5.76 2.51
C GLN A 478 -10.97 -6.56 2.31
N GLY A 479 -9.90 -5.89 1.88
CA GLY A 479 -8.58 -6.52 1.73
C GLY A 479 -7.96 -6.95 3.06
N TRP A 480 -8.11 -6.14 4.12
CA TRP A 480 -7.57 -6.45 5.45
C TRP A 480 -8.31 -7.60 6.15
N ALA A 481 -9.65 -7.61 6.11
CA ALA A 481 -10.45 -8.60 6.83
C ALA A 481 -10.41 -9.97 6.14
N GLY A 482 -10.23 -10.00 4.82
CA GLY A 482 -10.16 -11.23 4.03
C GLY A 482 -11.37 -12.14 4.30
N SER A 483 -11.11 -13.40 4.64
CA SER A 483 -12.16 -14.39 4.93
C SER A 483 -13.03 -14.05 6.15
N LYS A 484 -12.58 -13.19 7.07
CA LYS A 484 -13.33 -12.79 8.26
C LYS A 484 -14.28 -11.60 8.03
N LEU A 485 -14.32 -11.06 6.81
CA LEU A 485 -15.14 -9.88 6.49
C LEU A 485 -16.61 -10.10 6.84
N GLN A 486 -17.19 -11.22 6.41
CA GLN A 486 -18.59 -11.55 6.64
C GLN A 486 -18.91 -11.69 8.13
N ASP A 487 -18.13 -12.50 8.86
CA ASP A 487 -18.29 -12.70 10.30
C ASP A 487 -18.19 -11.38 11.08
N GLY A 488 -17.25 -10.52 10.70
CA GLY A 488 -17.07 -9.20 11.30
C GLY A 488 -18.30 -8.31 11.11
N ILE A 489 -18.87 -8.28 9.89
CA ILE A 489 -20.07 -7.50 9.57
C ILE A 489 -21.27 -8.02 10.36
N GLU A 490 -21.47 -9.34 10.41
CA GLU A 490 -22.57 -9.96 11.15
C GLU A 490 -22.50 -9.62 12.64
N VAL A 491 -21.30 -9.64 13.22
CA VAL A 491 -21.11 -9.25 14.62
C VAL A 491 -21.36 -7.75 14.83
N LEU A 492 -20.89 -6.86 13.96
CA LEU A 492 -21.17 -5.41 14.09
C LEU A 492 -22.66 -5.07 13.90
N LEU A 493 -23.37 -5.80 13.04
CA LEU A 493 -24.82 -5.67 12.89
C LEU A 493 -25.57 -6.12 14.14
N ARG A 494 -25.01 -7.04 14.94
CA ARG A 494 -25.58 -7.44 16.23
C ARG A 494 -25.17 -6.49 17.37
N ILE A 495 -23.90 -6.09 17.40
CA ILE A 495 -23.31 -5.25 18.45
C ILE A 495 -23.20 -3.80 17.96
N THR A 496 -24.37 -3.16 17.81
CA THR A 496 -24.43 -1.79 17.27
C THR A 496 -23.71 -0.76 18.14
N SER A 497 -23.59 -0.99 19.45
CA SER A 497 -22.88 -0.12 20.40
C SER A 497 -21.39 -0.03 20.09
N LEU A 498 -20.74 -1.13 19.68
CA LEU A 498 -19.34 -1.10 19.27
C LEU A 498 -19.14 -0.23 18.01
N ALA A 499 -20.02 -0.38 17.03
CA ALA A 499 -19.98 0.43 15.81
C ALA A 499 -20.17 1.92 16.13
N ARG A 500 -21.13 2.27 16.99
CA ARG A 500 -21.33 3.66 17.44
C ARG A 500 -20.13 4.21 18.18
N ALA A 501 -19.54 3.43 19.10
CA ALA A 501 -18.37 3.83 19.88
C ALA A 501 -17.15 4.07 18.98
N ALA A 502 -16.87 3.16 18.04
CA ALA A 502 -15.82 3.32 17.05
C ALA A 502 -16.05 4.56 16.18
N ARG A 503 -17.27 4.77 15.70
CA ARG A 503 -17.62 5.93 14.87
C ARG A 503 -17.50 7.25 15.61
N PHE A 504 -17.98 7.30 16.86
CA PHE A 504 -17.80 8.44 17.75
C PHE A 504 -16.32 8.79 17.90
N LEU A 505 -15.49 7.80 18.22
CA LEU A 505 -14.06 8.03 18.46
C LEU A 505 -13.35 8.55 17.21
N VAL A 506 -13.64 8.00 16.02
CA VAL A 506 -13.07 8.48 14.76
C VAL A 506 -13.41 9.95 14.51
N LEU A 507 -14.68 10.32 14.66
CA LEU A 507 -15.14 11.70 14.45
C LEU A 507 -14.58 12.66 15.50
N ALA A 508 -14.44 12.21 16.75
CA ALA A 508 -13.87 13.01 17.83
C ALA A 508 -12.37 13.28 17.61
N VAL A 509 -11.59 12.27 17.21
CA VAL A 509 -10.16 12.44 16.88
C VAL A 509 -10.00 13.34 15.64
N ASP A 510 -10.77 13.11 14.57
CA ASP A 510 -10.71 13.94 13.34
C ASP A 510 -10.97 15.42 13.65
N SER A 511 -11.89 15.69 14.57
CA SER A 511 -12.21 17.06 15.01
C SER A 511 -11.09 17.75 15.78
N GLN A 512 -10.34 17.01 16.60
CA GLN A 512 -9.26 17.57 17.42
C GLN A 512 -7.95 17.75 16.64
N VAL A 513 -7.63 16.82 15.75
CA VAL A 513 -6.41 16.92 14.91
C VAL A 513 -6.53 18.07 13.91
N GLY A 514 -7.76 18.39 13.49
CA GLY A 514 -8.02 19.39 12.47
C GLY A 514 -7.75 18.81 11.09
N SER A 515 -8.79 18.81 10.25
CA SER A 515 -8.66 18.43 8.85
C SER A 515 -7.93 19.53 8.07
N PHE A 516 -6.60 19.57 8.11
CA PHE A 516 -5.86 20.37 7.14
C PHE A 516 -6.04 19.77 5.75
N ALA A 517 -6.50 20.58 4.80
CA ALA A 517 -6.61 20.23 3.38
C ALA A 517 -5.27 19.79 2.74
N ALA A 518 -4.15 19.96 3.47
CA ALA A 518 -2.80 19.57 3.07
C ALA A 518 -2.47 18.08 3.31
N GLU A 519 -3.24 17.34 4.11
CA GLU A 519 -3.03 15.89 4.31
C GLU A 519 -3.71 15.07 3.20
N GLY A 520 -3.31 15.33 1.96
CA GLY A 520 -3.80 14.62 0.78
C GLY A 520 -4.00 13.13 1.10
N ILE A 521 -5.24 12.66 0.91
CA ILE A 521 -5.74 11.26 0.94
C ILE A 521 -6.57 10.87 2.17
N LYS A 522 -6.35 11.41 3.37
CA LYS A 522 -7.10 10.92 4.55
C LYS A 522 -8.54 11.46 4.59
N VAL A 523 -9.53 10.56 4.65
CA VAL A 523 -10.95 10.95 4.78
C VAL A 523 -11.24 11.50 6.18
N TYR A 524 -10.64 10.89 7.20
CA TYR A 524 -10.61 11.33 8.59
C TYR A 524 -9.16 11.37 9.09
N SER A 525 -8.75 12.50 9.65
CA SER A 525 -7.39 12.73 10.15
C SER A 525 -7.14 12.00 11.48
N GLY A 526 -5.87 11.80 11.78
CA GLY A 526 -5.41 11.17 13.02
C GLY A 526 -5.42 9.64 13.00
N TRP A 527 -5.85 8.98 11.92
CA TRP A 527 -5.84 7.52 11.78
C TRP A 527 -4.77 7.08 10.78
N GLU A 528 -4.01 6.06 11.16
CA GLU A 528 -2.95 5.44 10.36
C GLU A 528 -3.06 3.93 10.48
N TRP A 529 -3.25 3.29 9.33
CA TRP A 529 -3.44 1.86 9.20
C TRP A 529 -2.30 1.28 8.37
N ASN A 530 -1.64 0.27 8.95
CA ASN A 530 -0.71 -0.59 8.22
C ASN A 530 -1.47 -1.62 7.40
#